data_AF-A0A7D4TEU2-F1
#
_entry.id   AF-A0A7D4TEU2-F1
#
_cell.length_a   1.000
_cell.length_b   1.000
_cell.length_c   1.000
_cell.angle_alpha   90.00
_cell.angle_beta   90.00
_cell.angle_gamma   90.00
#
_symmetry.space_group_name_H-M   'P 1'
#
loop_
_entity.id
_entity.type
_entity.pdbx_description
1 polymer ?
#
loop_
_entity_poly.entity_id
_entity_poly.type
_entity_poly.pdbx_seq_one_letter_code
_entity_poly.pdbx_strand_id
1 'polypeptide(L)'
;MSQKTILQQLDEVLAARKDEAADKSYVASLYAKGTEKILKKIAEESLEVAMAAKDHDNSQSEQDKEHLIYEVTDLWFHSLVLLAHKDISSEAITKELQRRFGLSGHDEKASRDA
;
A
#
# COMPACT_ATOMS: atom_id res chain seq x y z
N MET A 1 12.70 25.06 0.14
CA MET A 1 12.71 23.65 -0.31
C MET A 1 11.37 23.05 0.04
N SER A 2 10.71 22.34 -0.88
CA SER A 2 9.45 21.66 -0.55
C SER A 2 9.72 20.54 0.46
N GLN A 3 8.89 20.42 1.49
CA GLN A 3 8.94 19.29 2.41
C GLN A 3 8.55 18.01 1.65
N LYS A 4 9.28 16.90 1.87
CA LYS A 4 8.96 15.59 1.26
C LYS A 4 7.69 15.01 1.91
N THR A 5 6.80 14.46 1.10
CA THR A 5 5.63 13.74 1.61
C THR A 5 6.04 12.44 2.30
N ILE A 6 5.16 11.85 3.11
CA ILE A 6 5.44 10.57 3.76
C ILE A 6 5.72 9.45 2.75
N LEU A 7 5.02 9.44 1.60
CA LEU A 7 5.23 8.45 0.54
C LEU A 7 6.60 8.61 -0.13
N GLN A 8 7.07 9.84 -0.33
CA GLN A 8 8.42 10.10 -0.86
C GLN A 8 9.51 9.66 0.13
N GLN A 9 9.29 9.88 1.43
CA GLN A 9 10.21 9.39 2.47
C GLN A 9 10.23 7.86 2.53
N LEU A 10 9.08 7.20 2.37
CA LEU A 10 8.98 5.74 2.30
C LEU A 10 9.67 5.18 1.05
N ASP A 11 9.50 5.78 -0.13
CA ASP A 11 10.19 5.37 -1.36
C ASP A 11 11.71 5.35 -1.17
N GLU A 12 12.27 6.38 -0.52
CA GLU A 12 13.70 6.49 -0.23
C GLU A 12 14.19 5.38 0.72
N VAL A 13 13.44 5.13 1.78
CA VAL A 13 13.76 4.05 2.73
C VAL A 13 13.69 2.70 2.02
N LEU A 14 12.60 2.41 1.31
CA LEU A 14 12.40 1.13 0.62
C LEU A 14 13.46 0.88 -0.44
N ALA A 15 13.84 1.90 -1.21
CA ALA A 15 14.93 1.80 -2.18
C ALA A 15 16.27 1.46 -1.50
N ALA A 16 16.60 2.13 -0.39
CA ALA A 16 17.83 1.85 0.36
C ALA A 16 17.89 0.42 0.92
N ARG A 17 16.75 -0.22 1.20
CA ARG A 17 16.68 -1.60 1.72
C ARG A 17 16.88 -2.68 0.67
N LYS A 18 16.89 -2.37 -0.63
CA LYS A 18 17.07 -3.37 -1.71
C LYS A 18 18.43 -4.05 -1.69
N ASP A 19 19.47 -3.29 -1.39
CA ASP A 19 20.85 -3.77 -1.41
C ASP A 19 21.33 -4.24 -0.02
N GLU A 20 20.44 -4.19 0.98
CA GLU A 20 20.75 -4.68 2.31
C GLU A 20 20.70 -6.21 2.39
N ALA A 21 21.54 -6.78 3.26
CA ALA A 21 21.43 -8.18 3.61
C ALA A 21 20.07 -8.48 4.27
N ALA A 22 19.53 -9.67 3.99
CA ALA A 22 18.17 -10.06 4.37
C ALA A 22 17.89 -10.04 5.88
N ASP A 23 18.94 -10.11 6.71
CA ASP A 23 18.88 -10.10 8.17
C ASP A 23 18.91 -8.67 8.77
N LYS A 24 19.22 -7.65 7.98
CA LYS A 24 19.31 -6.25 8.46
C LYS A 24 17.97 -5.57 8.64
N SER A 25 16.96 -5.96 7.89
CA SER A 25 15.62 -5.38 8.00
C SER A 25 14.53 -6.32 7.47
N TYR A 26 13.32 -6.13 7.97
CA TYR A 26 12.14 -6.88 7.49
C TYR A 26 11.95 -6.73 5.97
N VAL A 27 12.07 -5.50 5.47
CA VAL A 27 11.96 -5.19 4.03
C VAL A 27 13.03 -5.89 3.21
N ALA A 28 14.30 -5.86 3.64
CA ALA A 28 15.37 -6.60 2.98
C ALA A 28 15.07 -8.11 2.93
N SER A 29 14.51 -8.67 4.03
CA SER A 29 14.09 -10.06 4.07
C SER A 29 12.97 -10.38 3.07
N LEU A 30 12.05 -9.45 2.82
CA LEU A 30 10.98 -9.60 1.83
C LEU A 30 11.55 -9.56 0.41
N TYR A 31 12.46 -8.63 0.12
CA TYR A 31 13.13 -8.56 -1.17
C TYR A 31 13.94 -9.81 -1.47
N ALA A 32 14.69 -10.32 -0.49
CA ALA A 32 15.44 -11.57 -0.64
C ALA A 32 14.54 -12.79 -0.88
N LYS A 33 13.33 -12.83 -0.28
CA LYS A 33 12.32 -13.87 -0.51
C LYS A 33 11.53 -13.67 -1.82
N GLY A 34 11.67 -12.51 -2.45
CA GLY A 34 11.10 -12.21 -3.77
C GLY A 34 9.60 -11.96 -3.79
N THR A 35 9.09 -11.82 -5.02
CA THR A 35 7.71 -11.39 -5.29
C THR A 35 6.65 -12.27 -4.64
N GLU A 36 6.83 -13.60 -4.60
CA GLU A 36 5.82 -14.50 -4.02
C GLU A 36 5.57 -14.22 -2.53
N LYS A 37 6.62 -13.98 -1.74
CA LYS A 37 6.45 -13.66 -0.31
C LYS A 37 5.77 -12.31 -0.11
N ILE A 38 6.10 -11.31 -0.94
CA ILE A 38 5.48 -9.99 -0.90
C ILE A 38 3.98 -10.11 -1.21
N LEU A 39 3.61 -10.86 -2.26
CA LEU A 39 2.21 -11.07 -2.62
C LEU A 39 1.42 -11.82 -1.55
N LYS A 40 2.03 -12.79 -0.85
CA LYS A 40 1.41 -13.46 0.30
C LYS A 40 1.05 -12.48 1.42
N LYS A 41 1.93 -11.52 1.73
CA LYS A 41 1.64 -10.46 2.70
C LYS A 41 0.49 -9.58 2.22
N ILE A 42 0.52 -9.10 0.98
CA ILE A 42 -0.59 -8.30 0.42
C ILE A 42 -1.93 -9.03 0.52
N ALA A 43 -1.97 -10.34 0.23
CA ALA A 43 -3.19 -11.13 0.33
C ALA A 43 -3.68 -11.30 1.78
N GLU A 44 -2.75 -11.48 2.73
CA GLU A 44 -3.02 -11.54 4.18
C GLU A 44 -3.64 -10.22 4.65
N GLU A 45 -2.95 -9.09 4.42
CA GLU A 45 -3.43 -7.76 4.84
C GLU A 45 -4.77 -7.39 4.18
N SER A 46 -4.99 -7.81 2.94
CA SER A 46 -6.28 -7.56 2.25
C SER A 46 -7.44 -8.26 2.94
N LEU A 47 -7.22 -9.46 3.48
CA LEU A 47 -8.22 -10.20 4.24
C LEU A 47 -8.40 -9.58 5.63
N GLU A 48 -7.31 -9.17 6.28
CA GLU A 48 -7.35 -8.52 7.59
C GLU A 48 -8.09 -7.19 7.55
N VAL A 49 -7.88 -6.36 6.52
CA VAL A 49 -8.70 -5.15 6.25
C VAL A 49 -10.18 -5.49 6.15
N ALA A 50 -10.54 -6.54 5.40
CA ALA A 50 -11.94 -6.92 5.23
C ALA A 50 -12.58 -7.40 6.54
N MET A 51 -11.81 -8.07 7.39
CA MET A 51 -12.25 -8.52 8.71
C MET A 51 -12.38 -7.34 9.69
N ALA A 52 -11.35 -6.49 9.80
CA ALA A 52 -11.35 -5.33 10.67
C ALA A 52 -12.50 -4.35 10.33
N ALA A 53 -12.83 -4.20 9.04
CA ALA A 53 -13.98 -3.40 8.62
C ALA A 53 -15.30 -3.97 9.14
N LYS A 54 -15.49 -5.30 9.07
CA LYS A 54 -16.68 -5.96 9.60
C LYS A 54 -16.78 -5.88 11.11
N ASP A 55 -15.66 -5.99 11.82
CA ASP A 55 -15.63 -5.86 13.27
C ASP A 55 -15.99 -4.43 13.70
N HIS A 56 -15.45 -3.44 12.99
CA HIS A 56 -15.83 -2.03 13.19
C HIS A 56 -17.32 -1.78 12.96
N ASP A 57 -17.93 -2.37 11.92
CA ASP A 57 -19.38 -2.26 11.69
C ASP A 57 -20.22 -2.87 12.83
N ASN A 58 -19.71 -3.92 13.50
CA ASN A 58 -20.42 -4.62 14.57
C ASN A 58 -20.35 -3.88 15.92
N SER A 59 -19.18 -3.35 16.30
CA SER A 59 -18.99 -2.74 17.62
C SER A 59 -18.95 -1.22 17.60
N GLN A 60 -18.50 -0.62 16.48
CA GLN A 60 -18.18 0.80 16.32
C GLN A 60 -17.26 1.35 17.42
N SER A 61 -16.48 0.48 18.07
CA SER A 61 -15.53 0.89 19.10
C SER A 61 -14.33 1.63 18.49
N GLU A 62 -13.72 2.52 19.28
CA GLU A 62 -12.48 3.18 18.85
C GLU A 62 -11.34 2.16 18.64
N GLN A 63 -11.34 1.06 19.40
CA GLN A 63 -10.37 -0.02 19.22
C GLN A 63 -10.48 -0.66 17.83
N ASP A 64 -11.69 -0.98 17.38
CA ASP A 64 -11.88 -1.59 16.05
C ASP A 64 -11.59 -0.61 14.92
N LYS A 65 -11.85 0.68 15.15
CA LYS A 65 -11.48 1.75 14.22
C LYS A 65 -9.95 1.88 14.09
N GLU A 66 -9.23 1.86 15.20
CA GLU A 66 -7.76 1.87 15.22
C GLU A 66 -7.19 0.63 14.53
N HIS A 67 -7.79 -0.54 14.76
CA HIS A 67 -7.42 -1.78 14.09
C HIS A 67 -7.62 -1.68 12.57
N LEU A 68 -8.76 -1.16 12.10
CA LEU A 68 -8.99 -0.93 10.67
C LEU A 68 -7.93 0.01 10.05
N ILE A 69 -7.58 1.10 10.74
CA ILE A 69 -6.52 2.02 10.27
C ILE A 69 -5.18 1.28 10.18
N TYR A 70 -4.87 0.45 11.16
CA TYR A 70 -3.64 -0.34 11.21
C TYR A 70 -3.54 -1.29 10.00
N GLU A 71 -4.58 -2.10 9.75
CA GLU A 71 -4.59 -3.07 8.65
C GLU A 71 -4.55 -2.39 7.27
N VAL A 72 -5.27 -1.27 7.09
CA VAL A 72 -5.20 -0.49 5.84
C VAL A 72 -3.79 0.05 5.63
N THR A 73 -3.13 0.47 6.71
CA THR A 73 -1.75 0.96 6.66
C THR A 73 -0.78 -0.15 6.27
N ASP A 74 -0.94 -1.36 6.80
CA ASP A 74 -0.04 -2.47 6.47
C ASP A 74 -0.25 -2.95 5.02
N LEU A 75 -1.51 -2.98 4.54
CA LEU A 75 -1.81 -3.23 3.13
C LEU A 75 -1.13 -2.20 2.21
N TRP A 76 -1.18 -0.91 2.57
CA TRP A 76 -0.50 0.15 1.82
C TRP A 76 1.01 -0.01 1.87
N PHE A 77 1.57 -0.30 3.03
CA PHE A 77 3.00 -0.52 3.21
C PHE A 77 3.50 -1.68 2.34
N HIS A 78 2.84 -2.83 2.40
CA HIS A 78 3.19 -4.00 1.60
C HIS A 78 3.00 -3.77 0.09
N SER A 79 2.02 -2.95 -0.29
CA SER A 79 1.86 -2.49 -1.68
C SER A 79 3.03 -1.60 -2.13
N LEU A 80 3.50 -0.67 -1.28
CA LEU A 80 4.68 0.15 -1.56
C LEU A 80 5.96 -0.70 -1.65
N VAL A 81 6.11 -1.71 -0.79
CA VAL A 81 7.21 -2.69 -0.87
C VAL A 81 7.20 -3.40 -2.23
N LEU A 82 6.03 -3.82 -2.73
CA LEU A 82 5.91 -4.42 -4.05
C LEU A 82 6.32 -3.46 -5.16
N LEU A 83 5.82 -2.21 -5.13
CA LEU A 83 6.15 -1.20 -6.14
C LEU A 83 7.65 -0.93 -6.16
N ALA A 84 8.25 -0.72 -4.99
CA ALA A 84 9.68 -0.56 -4.86
C ALA A 84 10.41 -1.80 -5.40
N HIS A 85 10.01 -3.03 -5.06
CA HIS A 85 10.60 -4.27 -5.61
C HIS A 85 10.54 -4.36 -7.15
N LYS A 86 9.63 -3.62 -7.80
CA LYS A 86 9.48 -3.53 -9.25
C LYS A 86 10.04 -2.23 -9.84
N ASP A 87 10.82 -1.47 -9.07
CA ASP A 87 11.39 -0.18 -9.46
C ASP A 87 10.34 0.88 -9.84
N ILE A 88 9.17 0.81 -9.22
CA ILE A 88 8.07 1.76 -9.40
C ILE A 88 7.97 2.65 -8.15
N SER A 89 7.99 3.98 -8.33
CA SER A 89 7.78 4.94 -7.25
C SER A 89 6.29 5.09 -6.90
N SER A 90 6.02 5.40 -5.63
CA SER A 90 4.69 5.82 -5.15
C SER A 90 4.11 7.02 -5.94
N GLU A 91 4.95 7.84 -6.59
CA GLU A 91 4.51 8.95 -7.44
C GLU A 91 3.66 8.46 -8.63
N ALA A 92 3.93 7.26 -9.16
CA ALA A 92 3.11 6.68 -10.22
C ALA A 92 1.67 6.43 -9.75
N ILE A 93 1.49 6.00 -8.51
CA ILE A 93 0.18 5.76 -7.90
C ILE A 93 -0.54 7.07 -7.63
N THR A 94 0.14 8.06 -7.05
CA THR A 94 -0.49 9.36 -6.76
C THR A 94 -0.86 10.11 -8.05
N LYS A 95 -0.07 10.00 -9.11
CA LYS A 95 -0.43 10.50 -10.44
C LYS A 95 -1.67 9.81 -10.99
N GLU A 96 -1.77 8.49 -10.86
CA GLU A 96 -2.96 7.75 -11.31
C GLU A 96 -4.20 8.10 -10.48
N LEU A 97 -4.06 8.25 -9.16
CA LEU A 97 -5.14 8.74 -8.30
C LEU A 97 -5.58 10.15 -8.70
N GLN A 98 -4.63 11.05 -8.97
CA GLN A 98 -4.91 12.42 -9.43
C GLN A 98 -5.62 12.43 -10.79
N ARG A 99 -5.26 11.52 -11.70
CA ARG A 99 -5.93 11.35 -13.00
C ARG A 99 -7.39 10.93 -12.85
N ARG A 100 -7.69 10.09 -11.84
CA ARG A 100 -9.06 9.65 -11.51
C ARG A 100 -9.82 10.65 -10.65
N PHE A 101 -9.11 11.56 -9.98
CA PHE A 101 -9.70 12.54 -9.10
C PHE A 101 -10.63 13.48 -9.87
N GLY A 102 -11.91 13.53 -9.46
CA GLY A 102 -12.94 14.34 -10.14
C GLY A 102 -13.62 13.67 -11.34
N LEU A 103 -13.21 12.46 -11.73
CA LEU A 103 -13.98 11.62 -12.66
C LEU A 103 -14.92 10.74 -11.83
N SER A 104 -16.24 10.88 -12.01
CA SER A 104 -17.15 9.93 -11.37
C SER A 104 -16.97 8.55 -12.02
N GLY A 105 -17.10 7.48 -11.23
CA GLY A 105 -17.01 6.12 -11.78
C GLY A 105 -18.07 5.82 -12.85
N HIS A 106 -19.14 6.61 -12.90
CA HIS A 106 -20.15 6.57 -13.96
C HIS A 106 -19.64 7.19 -15.26
N ASP A 107 -18.93 8.33 -15.19
CA ASP A 107 -18.37 9.01 -16.36
C ASP A 107 -17.21 8.23 -16.99
N GLU A 108 -16.37 7.59 -16.15
CA GLU A 108 -15.28 6.73 -16.62
C GLU A 108 -15.82 5.45 -17.30
N LYS A 109 -16.96 4.92 -16.84
CA LYS A 109 -17.61 3.78 -17.48
C LYS A 109 -18.26 4.16 -18.81
N ALA A 110 -18.97 5.29 -18.86
CA ALA A 110 -19.62 5.79 -20.08
C ALA A 110 -18.63 6.12 -21.21
N SER A 111 -17.41 6.56 -20.88
CA SER A 111 -16.36 6.87 -21.87
C SER A 111 -15.61 5.65 -22.42
N ARG A 112 -15.75 4.46 -21.81
CA ARG A 112 -15.16 3.21 -22.31
C ARG A 112 -16.04 2.49 -23.34
N ASP A 113 -17.34 2.75 -23.30
CA ASP A 113 -18.36 2.12 -24.15
C ASP A 113 -18.74 3.00 -25.37
N ALA A 114 -18.08 4.15 -25.56
CA ALA A 114 -18.28 5.11 -26.66
C ALA A 114 -17.14 5.02 -27.69
#